data_AF-A0A935MTL0-F1
#
_entry.id   AF-A0A935MTL0-F1
#
_cell.length_a   1.000
_cell.length_b   1.000
_cell.length_c   1.000
_cell.angle_alpha   90.00
_cell.angle_beta   90.00
_cell.angle_gamma   90.00
#
_symmetry.space_group_name_H-M   'P 1'
#
loop_
_entity.id
_entity.type
_entity.pdbx_description
1 polymer ?
#
loop_
_entity_poly.entity_id
_entity_poly.type
_entity_poly.pdbx_seq_one_letter_code
_entity_poly.pdbx_strand_id
1 'polypeptide(L)'
;MLTDISGSRNRKKKRLEIDPAEAMIVRNIYALYLNGHQGRTMGIKEIVKYLTERGQLMRGSDWSIQKMHDILSSRTYLGEHYFNVRNSKTGETRPPAEWIMVKAEPIVDIEMFTQVAALREARSPKANPPRRTTSPNLLTGLLKCGCGHHITAVTGKSGRYRYYK
;
A
#
# COMPACT_ATOMS: atom_id res chain seq x y z
N MET A 1 16.90 -26.16 -14.71
CA MET A 1 16.57 -27.02 -15.88
C MET A 1 15.14 -26.73 -16.29
N LEU A 2 14.88 -26.34 -17.54
CA LEU A 2 13.57 -25.91 -18.03
C LEU A 2 12.82 -27.11 -18.64
N THR A 3 11.64 -27.44 -18.12
CA THR A 3 10.68 -28.34 -18.75
C THR A 3 9.59 -27.51 -19.43
N ASP A 4 9.66 -27.43 -20.76
CA ASP A 4 8.70 -26.72 -21.62
C ASP A 4 7.41 -27.53 -21.79
N ILE A 5 6.25 -26.91 -21.59
CA ILE A 5 4.93 -27.46 -21.97
C ILE A 5 4.34 -26.57 -23.06
N SER A 6 4.02 -27.19 -24.21
CA SER A 6 3.57 -26.57 -25.46
C SER A 6 2.20 -25.88 -25.35
N GLY A 7 2.13 -24.60 -25.74
CA GLY A 7 0.87 -23.85 -25.89
C GLY A 7 0.48 -23.65 -27.36
N SER A 8 -0.83 -23.68 -27.66
CA SER A 8 -1.45 -23.80 -28.99
C SER A 8 -1.25 -22.67 -30.02
N ARG A 9 -0.32 -21.72 -29.80
CA ARG A 9 0.05 -20.68 -30.77
C ARG A 9 1.49 -20.22 -30.58
N ASN A 10 2.46 -21.10 -30.84
CA ASN A 10 3.90 -20.83 -31.04
C ASN A 10 4.53 -19.62 -30.31
N ARG A 11 4.07 -19.31 -29.10
CA ARG A 11 4.50 -18.19 -28.24
C ARG A 11 4.89 -18.84 -26.93
N LYS A 12 6.18 -18.76 -26.59
CA LYS A 12 6.70 -19.18 -25.29
C LYS A 12 5.93 -18.43 -24.21
N LYS A 13 5.19 -19.16 -23.37
CA LYS A 13 4.52 -18.57 -22.21
C LYS A 13 5.59 -18.22 -21.20
N LYS A 14 5.74 -16.93 -20.89
CA LYS A 14 6.65 -16.47 -19.84
C LYS A 14 6.00 -16.77 -18.49
N ARG A 15 6.72 -17.47 -17.63
CA ARG A 15 6.31 -17.73 -16.24
C ARG A 15 6.89 -16.64 -15.34
N LEU A 16 6.15 -16.25 -14.31
CA LEU A 16 6.67 -15.41 -13.25
C LEU A 16 7.57 -16.27 -12.35
N GLU A 17 8.83 -15.88 -12.25
CA GLU A 17 9.82 -16.48 -11.36
C GLU A 17 10.21 -15.43 -10.32
N ILE A 18 10.43 -15.87 -9.08
CA ILE A 18 10.83 -14.98 -8.00
C ILE A 18 12.31 -14.65 -8.15
N ASP A 19 12.63 -13.36 -8.13
CA ASP A 19 13.99 -12.90 -7.84
C ASP A 19 14.20 -12.89 -6.31
N PRO A 20 15.11 -13.72 -5.76
CA PRO A 20 15.33 -13.78 -4.33
C PRO A 20 15.72 -12.44 -3.69
N ALA A 21 16.45 -11.58 -4.43
CA ALA A 21 16.87 -10.28 -3.93
C ALA A 21 15.67 -9.33 -3.79
N GLU A 22 14.78 -9.31 -4.78
CA GLU A 22 13.55 -8.50 -4.72
C GLU A 22 12.57 -9.05 -3.68
N ALA A 23 12.47 -10.37 -3.55
CA ALA A 23 11.60 -11.01 -2.55
C ALA A 23 12.00 -10.62 -1.12
N MET A 24 13.29 -10.55 -0.83
CA MET A 24 13.78 -10.11 0.47
C MET A 24 13.39 -8.66 0.77
N ILE A 25 13.47 -7.77 -0.22
CA ILE A 25 13.05 -6.37 -0.07
C ILE A 25 11.54 -6.29 0.18
N VAL A 26 10.73 -7.06 -0.55
CA VAL A 26 9.27 -7.11 -0.34
C VAL A 26 8.93 -7.60 1.06
N ARG A 27 9.57 -8.67 1.55
CA ARG A 27 9.38 -9.15 2.93
C ARG A 27 9.73 -8.06 3.94
N ASN A 28 10.83 -7.35 3.71
CA ASN A 28 11.23 -6.22 4.55
C ASN A 28 10.18 -5.09 4.52
N ILE A 29 9.62 -4.76 3.36
CA ILE A 29 8.55 -3.76 3.23
C ILE A 29 7.34 -4.12 4.09
N TYR A 30 6.88 -5.37 4.02
CA TYR A 30 5.77 -5.84 4.85
C TYR A 30 6.11 -5.77 6.35
N ALA A 31 7.32 -6.19 6.73
CA ALA A 31 7.78 -6.15 8.12
C ALA A 31 7.85 -4.71 8.66
N LEU A 32 8.41 -3.77 7.89
CA LEU A 32 8.48 -2.36 8.25
C LEU A 32 7.08 -1.72 8.36
N TYR A 33 6.14 -2.14 7.52
CA TYR A 33 4.78 -1.60 7.57
C TYR A 33 4.02 -2.06 8.83
N LEU A 34 4.19 -3.32 9.22
CA LEU A 34 3.55 -3.90 10.42
C LEU A 34 4.23 -3.43 11.70
N ASN A 35 5.54 -3.62 11.79
CA ASN A 35 6.30 -3.46 13.04
C ASN A 35 6.90 -2.06 13.19
N GLY A 36 6.95 -1.29 12.11
CA GLY A 36 7.66 -0.02 12.09
C GLY A 36 9.18 -0.18 12.14
N HIS A 37 9.86 0.89 12.53
CA HIS A 37 11.31 0.92 12.71
C HIS A 37 11.68 1.77 13.92
N GLN A 38 12.60 1.27 14.76
CA GLN A 38 13.08 1.98 15.97
C GLN A 38 11.94 2.47 16.89
N GLY A 39 10.93 1.62 17.11
CA GLY A 39 9.77 1.95 17.97
C GLY A 39 8.80 2.96 17.38
N ARG A 40 8.98 3.37 16.12
CA ARG A 40 8.06 4.25 15.40
C ARG A 40 7.30 3.47 14.34
N THR A 41 5.99 3.65 14.30
CA THR A 41 5.17 3.15 13.20
C THR A 41 5.59 3.81 11.90
N MET A 42 5.68 3.05 10.81
CA MET A 42 6.01 3.60 9.50
C MET A 42 4.80 3.59 8.56
N GLY A 43 4.51 4.73 7.96
CA GLY A 43 3.60 4.86 6.82
C GLY A 43 4.32 4.61 5.49
N ILE A 44 3.57 4.45 4.40
CA ILE A 44 4.11 4.17 3.06
C ILE A 44 5.21 5.17 2.66
N LYS A 45 4.97 6.48 2.89
CA LYS A 45 5.92 7.53 2.56
C LYS A 45 7.24 7.42 3.35
N GLU A 46 7.16 7.01 4.60
CA GLU A 46 8.34 6.83 5.47
C GLU A 46 9.14 5.61 5.04
N ILE A 47 8.47 4.52 4.64
CA ILE A 47 9.15 3.32 4.14
C ILE A 47 9.85 3.64 2.80
N VAL A 48 9.20 4.37 1.90
CA VAL A 48 9.85 4.86 0.65
C VAL A 48 11.14 5.60 0.99
N LYS A 49 11.05 6.62 1.87
CA LYS A 49 12.19 7.42 2.28
C LYS A 49 13.31 6.55 2.87
N TYR A 50 12.95 5.62 3.74
CA TYR A 50 13.89 4.69 4.38
C TYR A 50 14.63 3.79 3.39
N LEU A 51 13.94 3.26 2.38
CA LEU A 51 14.57 2.42 1.36
C LEU A 51 15.50 3.24 0.45
N THR A 52 15.07 4.44 0.05
CA THR A 52 15.87 5.36 -0.77
C THR A 52 17.14 5.81 -0.04
N GLU A 53 17.04 6.17 1.25
CA GLU A 53 18.21 6.56 2.07
C GLU A 53 19.25 5.43 2.21
N ARG A 54 18.83 4.18 2.03
CA ARG A 54 19.69 2.99 2.08
C ARG A 54 20.17 2.51 0.71
N GLY A 55 19.84 3.24 -0.36
CA GLY A 55 20.18 2.85 -1.73
C GLY A 55 19.47 1.58 -2.21
N GLN A 56 18.42 1.13 -1.51
CA GLN A 56 17.63 -0.04 -1.91
C GLN A 56 16.63 0.38 -2.98
N LEU A 57 17.11 0.56 -4.21
CA LEU A 57 16.31 1.03 -5.35
C LEU A 57 15.56 -0.12 -6.04
N MET A 58 14.41 0.20 -6.64
CA MET A 58 13.66 -0.74 -7.46
C MET A 58 14.27 -0.79 -8.85
N ARG A 59 15.14 -1.78 -9.11
CA ARG A 59 15.80 -1.97 -10.43
C ARG A 59 16.49 -0.68 -10.92
N GLY A 60 17.14 0.03 -10.00
CA GLY A 60 17.83 1.30 -10.27
C GLY A 60 16.94 2.55 -10.29
N SER A 61 15.64 2.42 -10.03
CA SER A 61 14.72 3.56 -9.89
C SER A 61 14.22 3.74 -8.46
N ASP A 62 13.83 4.96 -8.11
CA ASP A 62 13.24 5.25 -6.80
C ASP A 62 11.89 4.54 -6.59
N TRP A 63 11.59 4.24 -5.33
CA TRP A 63 10.28 3.73 -4.95
C TRP A 63 9.22 4.83 -5.04
N SER A 64 8.15 4.57 -5.79
CA SER A 64 6.98 5.45 -5.78
C SER A 64 5.97 5.02 -4.70
N ILE A 65 5.25 6.00 -4.16
CA ILE A 65 4.19 5.76 -3.17
C ILE A 65 3.12 4.82 -3.76
N GLN A 66 2.75 5.01 -5.02
CA GLN A 66 1.78 4.15 -5.71
C GLN A 66 2.28 2.71 -5.76
N LYS A 67 3.55 2.50 -6.15
CA LYS A 67 4.12 1.16 -6.25
C LYS A 67 4.17 0.45 -4.91
N MET A 68 4.51 1.18 -3.85
CA MET A 68 4.51 0.63 -2.49
C MET A 68 3.10 0.27 -2.02
N HIS A 69 2.09 1.09 -2.35
CA HIS A 69 0.69 0.73 -2.10
C HIS A 69 0.28 -0.52 -2.87
N ASP A 70 0.67 -0.64 -4.14
CA ASP A 70 0.39 -1.82 -4.96
C ASP A 70 1.06 -3.08 -4.38
N ILE A 71 2.27 -2.97 -3.83
CA ILE A 71 2.97 -4.07 -3.16
C ILE A 71 2.21 -4.57 -1.94
N LEU A 72 1.77 -3.65 -1.09
CA LEU A 72 1.06 -3.97 0.15
C LEU A 72 -0.40 -4.40 -0.06
N SER A 73 -0.94 -4.26 -1.28
CA SER A 73 -2.35 -4.60 -1.59
C SER A 73 -2.51 -5.72 -2.61
N SER A 74 -1.49 -6.02 -3.40
CA SER A 74 -1.56 -7.02 -4.46
C SER A 74 -1.49 -8.44 -3.90
N ARG A 75 -2.46 -9.27 -4.29
CA ARG A 75 -2.47 -10.71 -4.01
C ARG A 75 -1.39 -11.49 -4.78
N THR A 76 -0.68 -10.84 -5.71
CA THR A 76 0.47 -11.48 -6.39
C THR A 76 1.52 -11.95 -5.39
N TYR A 77 1.70 -11.23 -4.28
CA TYR A 77 2.66 -11.59 -3.24
C TYR A 77 2.21 -12.77 -2.37
N LEU A 78 0.93 -13.16 -2.42
CA LEU A 78 0.40 -14.43 -1.90
C LEU A 78 0.52 -15.59 -2.90
N GLY A 79 1.12 -15.35 -4.07
CA GLY A 79 1.18 -16.35 -5.14
C GLY A 79 -0.06 -16.38 -6.04
N GLU A 80 -1.01 -15.44 -5.89
CA GLU A 80 -2.20 -15.32 -6.73
C GLU A 80 -2.04 -14.16 -7.71
N HIS A 81 -1.58 -14.44 -8.93
CA HIS A 81 -1.45 -13.42 -9.97
C HIS A 81 -2.61 -13.47 -10.96
N TYR A 82 -3.26 -12.34 -11.22
CA TYR A 82 -4.41 -12.25 -12.14
C TYR A 82 -4.00 -11.60 -13.46
N PHE A 83 -4.19 -12.31 -14.57
CA PHE A 83 -4.10 -11.78 -15.92
C PHE A 83 -5.48 -11.41 -16.48
N ASN A 84 -5.49 -10.67 -17.60
CA ASN A 84 -6.71 -10.27 -18.31
C ASN A 84 -7.65 -9.36 -17.49
N VAL A 85 -7.11 -8.65 -16.49
CA VAL A 85 -7.90 -7.79 -15.59
C VAL A 85 -8.40 -6.53 -16.29
N ARG A 86 -7.60 -5.95 -17.19
CA ARG A 86 -7.91 -4.67 -17.84
C ARG A 86 -8.01 -4.83 -19.36
N ASN A 87 -9.03 -4.25 -19.96
CA ASN A 87 -9.15 -4.16 -21.40
C ASN A 87 -8.13 -3.15 -21.94
N SER A 88 -7.24 -3.59 -22.83
CA SER A 88 -6.19 -2.73 -23.39
C SER A 88 -6.72 -1.64 -24.32
N LYS A 89 -7.92 -1.81 -24.91
CA LYS A 89 -8.52 -0.83 -25.83
C LYS A 89 -9.37 0.20 -25.10
N THR A 90 -10.20 -0.22 -24.14
CA THR A 90 -11.11 0.68 -23.43
C THR A 90 -10.56 1.16 -22.10
N GLY A 91 -9.53 0.49 -21.55
CA GLY A 91 -8.98 0.79 -20.24
C GLY A 91 -9.89 0.38 -19.08
N GLU A 92 -11.00 -0.31 -19.34
CA GLU A 92 -11.95 -0.76 -18.32
C GLU A 92 -11.49 -2.05 -17.66
N THR A 93 -11.86 -2.21 -16.39
CA THR A 93 -11.65 -3.46 -15.64
C THR A 93 -12.68 -4.48 -16.08
N ARG A 94 -12.23 -5.65 -16.51
CA ARG A 94 -13.08 -6.78 -16.91
C ARG A 94 -13.75 -7.42 -15.69
N PRO A 95 -14.88 -8.11 -15.84
CA PRO A 95 -15.50 -8.83 -14.75
C PRO A 95 -14.56 -9.91 -14.17
N PRO A 96 -14.59 -10.19 -12.85
CA PRO A 96 -13.70 -11.17 -12.22
C PRO A 96 -13.78 -12.58 -12.82
N ALA A 97 -14.91 -12.97 -13.39
CA ALA A 97 -15.10 -14.25 -14.07
C ALA A 97 -14.19 -14.43 -15.31
N GLU A 98 -13.75 -13.33 -15.93
CA GLU A 98 -12.82 -13.35 -17.06
C GLU A 98 -11.35 -13.27 -16.65
N TRP A 99 -11.07 -13.10 -15.35
CA TRP A 99 -9.70 -13.00 -14.86
C TRP A 99 -9.06 -14.37 -14.83
N ILE A 100 -7.84 -14.43 -15.36
CA ILE A 100 -7.09 -15.68 -15.45
C ILE A 100 -6.10 -15.70 -14.28
N MET A 101 -6.39 -16.50 -13.27
CA MET A 101 -5.49 -16.68 -12.12
C MET A 101 -4.33 -17.62 -12.51
N VAL A 102 -3.11 -17.18 -12.24
CA VAL A 102 -1.87 -17.95 -12.38
C VAL A 102 -1.22 -18.07 -11.02
N LYS A 103 -0.93 -19.30 -10.62
CA LYS A 103 -0.21 -19.59 -9.38
C LYS A 103 1.27 -19.23 -9.54
N ALA A 104 1.76 -18.41 -8.63
CA ALA A 104 3.16 -18.12 -8.43
C ALA A 104 3.57 -18.58 -7.02
N GLU A 105 4.88 -18.60 -6.76
CA GLU A 105 5.37 -18.87 -5.42
C GLU A 105 5.07 -17.67 -4.50
N PRO A 106 4.57 -17.88 -3.27
CA PRO A 106 4.24 -16.79 -2.36
C PRO A 106 5.51 -16.18 -1.76
N ILE A 107 5.54 -14.85 -1.65
CA ILE A 107 6.60 -14.10 -0.98
C ILE A 107 6.25 -13.84 0.49
N VAL A 108 4.96 -13.60 0.77
CA VAL A 108 4.40 -13.36 2.10
C VAL A 108 3.33 -14.40 2.41
N ASP A 109 3.13 -14.69 3.70
CA ASP A 109 2.04 -15.55 4.14
C ASP A 109 0.70 -14.81 4.18
N ILE A 110 -0.38 -15.58 4.30
CA ILE A 110 -1.74 -15.04 4.35
C ILE A 110 -2.01 -14.24 5.62
N GLU A 111 -1.34 -14.58 6.71
CA GLU A 111 -1.53 -13.94 8.01
C GLU A 111 -0.98 -12.51 7.99
N MET A 112 0.29 -12.35 7.58
CA MET A 112 0.96 -11.07 7.40
C MET A 112 0.20 -10.20 6.41
N PHE A 113 -0.27 -10.76 5.29
CA PHE A 113 -1.08 -10.02 4.32
C PHE A 113 -2.39 -9.52 4.94
N THR A 114 -3.06 -10.35 5.72
CA THR A 114 -4.32 -10.00 6.39
C THR A 114 -4.11 -8.91 7.43
N GLN A 115 -3.04 -9.01 8.23
CA GLN A 115 -2.68 -7.97 9.20
C GLN A 115 -2.36 -6.64 8.51
N VAL A 116 -1.60 -6.66 7.40
CA VAL A 116 -1.29 -5.46 6.61
C VAL A 116 -2.56 -4.85 6.04
N ALA A 117 -3.48 -5.67 5.50
CA ALA A 117 -4.74 -5.21 4.95
C ALA A 117 -5.61 -4.52 6.02
N ALA A 118 -5.71 -5.11 7.21
CA ALA A 118 -6.44 -4.53 8.34
C ALA A 118 -5.82 -3.19 8.78
N LEU A 119 -4.48 -3.14 8.90
CA LEU A 119 -3.78 -1.92 9.27
C LEU A 119 -3.94 -0.82 8.21
N ARG A 120 -3.92 -1.18 6.93
CA ARG A 120 -4.14 -0.24 5.81
C ARG A 120 -5.56 0.32 5.82
N GLU A 121 -6.56 -0.50 6.10
CA GLU A 121 -7.95 -0.07 6.21
C GLU A 121 -8.15 0.87 7.40
N ALA A 122 -7.59 0.53 8.56
CA ALA A 122 -7.59 1.38 9.74
C ALA A 122 -6.92 2.74 9.48
N ARG A 123 -5.86 2.78 8.66
CA ARG A 123 -5.15 4.01 8.27
C ARG A 123 -5.76 4.71 7.04
N SER A 124 -6.84 4.17 6.47
CA SER A 124 -7.42 4.74 5.25
C SER A 124 -7.92 6.17 5.51
N PRO A 125 -7.82 7.10 4.55
CA PRO A 125 -8.37 8.45 4.70
C PRO A 125 -9.89 8.48 4.95
N LYS A 126 -10.60 7.42 4.56
CA LYS A 126 -12.03 7.25 4.83
C LYS A 126 -12.29 7.01 6.32
N ALA A 127 -11.49 6.14 6.96
CA ALA A 127 -11.60 5.86 8.39
C ALA A 127 -10.94 6.97 9.24
N ASN A 128 -9.76 7.44 8.82
CA ASN A 128 -8.94 8.42 9.53
C ASN A 128 -8.53 9.57 8.59
N PRO A 129 -9.38 10.61 8.47
CA PRO A 129 -9.08 11.77 7.64
C PRO A 129 -7.74 12.43 8.05
N PRO A 130 -6.88 12.82 7.09
CA PRO A 130 -5.54 13.36 7.38
C PRO A 130 -5.56 14.56 8.35
N ARG A 131 -6.61 15.38 8.30
CA ARG A 131 -6.74 16.53 9.21
C ARG A 131 -6.84 16.11 10.68
N ARG A 132 -7.30 14.89 11.01
CA ARG A 132 -7.30 14.40 12.39
C ARG A 132 -5.90 14.05 12.90
N THR A 133 -5.05 13.53 12.02
CA THR A 133 -3.73 13.00 12.40
C THR A 133 -2.60 14.03 12.24
N THR A 134 -2.77 15.02 11.35
CA THR A 134 -1.75 16.05 11.08
C THR A 134 -2.09 17.43 11.63
N SER A 135 -3.27 17.64 12.21
CA SER A 135 -3.60 18.96 12.76
C SER A 135 -2.70 19.29 13.94
N PRO A 136 -2.15 20.52 14.01
CA PRO A 136 -1.40 20.99 15.17
C PRO A 136 -2.31 21.25 16.40
N ASN A 137 -3.62 21.08 16.25
CA ASN A 137 -4.62 21.41 17.26
C ASN A 137 -5.16 20.12 17.88
N LEU A 138 -4.93 19.99 19.19
CA LEU A 138 -5.19 18.77 19.97
C LEU A 138 -6.62 18.21 19.82
N LEU A 139 -7.64 19.08 19.71
CA LEU A 139 -9.05 18.66 19.79
C LEU A 139 -9.78 18.63 18.44
N THR A 140 -9.04 18.73 17.33
CA THR A 140 -9.63 18.73 15.98
C THR A 140 -10.41 17.45 15.70
N GLY A 141 -11.71 17.57 15.44
CA GLY A 141 -12.58 16.42 15.14
C GLY A 141 -13.08 15.64 16.36
N LEU A 142 -12.72 16.06 17.59
CA LEU A 142 -13.23 15.51 18.85
C LEU A 142 -14.39 16.33 19.40
N LEU A 143 -14.27 17.66 19.34
CA LEU A 143 -15.29 18.56 19.84
C LEU A 143 -16.48 18.64 18.88
N LYS A 144 -17.68 18.47 19.43
CA LYS A 144 -18.95 18.66 18.74
C LYS A 144 -19.81 19.67 19.51
N CYS A 145 -20.44 20.57 18.78
CA CYS A 145 -21.46 21.44 19.33
C CYS A 145 -22.75 20.63 19.58
N GLY A 146 -23.61 21.12 20.47
CA GLY A 146 -24.94 20.53 20.70
C GLY A 146 -25.80 20.45 19.43
N CYS A 147 -25.50 21.24 18.40
CA CYS A 147 -26.15 21.16 17.09
C CYS A 147 -25.56 20.09 16.14
N GLY A 148 -24.65 19.24 16.60
CA GLY A 148 -24.06 18.14 15.83
C GLY A 148 -22.88 18.52 14.92
N HIS A 149 -22.56 19.82 14.80
CA HIS A 149 -21.41 20.28 14.01
C HIS A 149 -20.09 20.13 14.79
N HIS A 150 -19.00 19.90 14.06
CA HIS A 150 -17.67 19.83 14.66
C HIS A 150 -17.15 21.25 14.95
N ILE A 151 -16.57 21.42 16.13
CA ILE A 151 -15.94 22.68 16.55
C ILE A 151 -14.52 22.73 15.97
N THR A 152 -14.13 23.89 15.46
CA THR A 152 -12.84 24.09 14.77
C THR A 152 -11.94 25.06 15.54
N ALA A 153 -10.64 24.82 15.50
CA ALA A 153 -9.67 25.75 16.07
C ALA A 153 -9.47 26.94 15.13
N VAL A 154 -9.57 28.14 15.68
CA VAL A 154 -9.35 29.42 15.01
C VAL A 154 -8.25 30.21 15.73
N THR A 155 -7.48 30.97 14.95
CA THR A 155 -6.42 31.83 15.44
C THR A 155 -6.90 33.28 15.59
N GLY A 156 -6.44 33.96 16.65
CA GLY A 156 -6.68 35.38 16.90
C GLY A 156 -5.40 36.14 17.19
N LYS A 157 -5.44 37.48 17.07
CA LYS A 157 -4.29 38.40 17.25
C LYS A 157 -3.02 37.87 16.55
N SER A 158 -3.09 37.75 15.22
CA SER A 158 -1.97 37.30 14.37
C SER A 158 -1.37 35.95 14.78
N GLY A 159 -2.20 35.01 15.27
CA GLY A 159 -1.77 33.67 15.66
C GLY A 159 -1.32 33.54 17.11
N ARG A 160 -1.34 34.61 17.90
CA ARG A 160 -0.96 34.59 19.33
C ARG A 160 -1.92 33.78 20.19
N TYR A 161 -3.21 33.75 19.84
CA TYR A 161 -4.22 32.98 20.55
C TYR A 161 -4.88 31.97 19.63
N ARG A 162 -5.20 30.80 20.18
CA ARG A 162 -6.03 29.77 19.53
C ARG A 162 -7.22 29.46 20.41
N TYR A 163 -8.40 29.46 19.83
CA TYR A 163 -9.65 29.12 20.50
C TYR A 163 -10.48 28.20 19.62
N TYR A 164 -11.36 27.42 20.24
CA TYR A 164 -12.25 26.51 19.54
C TYR A 164 -13.63 27.17 19.41
N LYS A 165 -14.17 27.26 18.20
CA LYS A 165 -15.53 27.74 17.92
C LYS A 165 -16.28 26.82 16.97
#